data_AF-U3PC58-F1
#
_entry.id   AF-U3PC58-F1
#
_cell.length_a   1.000
_cell.length_b   1.000
_cell.length_c   1.000
_cell.angle_alpha   90.00
_cell.angle_beta   90.00
_cell.angle_gamma   90.00
#
_symmetry.space_group_name_H-M   'P 1'
#
loop_
_entity.id
_entity.type
_entity.pdbx_description
1 polymer ?
#
loop_
_entity_poly.entity_id
_entity_poly.type
_entity_poly.pdbx_seq_one_letter_code
_entity_poly.pdbx_strand_id
1 'polypeptide(L)'
;MDETHTHAANAHSVQGHAAQGRPARGQDAHTHAAHGHAGHDPGLFRRRFWLALVLTVPVLVFSPGLQEILGLAVPRFPGSRSIPAVFGVAVFLVGGLVFLRGAADELRARQPGMMTLISLAIVVALGYSLAVTFGLPGMDFWWELATLILVMLLGHWIEMAAVSGAQDALGRLATLLPDTAERLAGPQGEPVAVPVAQLRVGDLVRARACRRTGRSWRGGAPWTSRC
;
A
#
# COMPACT_ATOMS: atom_id res chain seq x y z
N MET A 1 -85.69 10.07 -31.80
CA MET A 1 -84.96 10.65 -30.67
C MET A 1 -84.74 9.55 -29.65
N ASP A 2 -83.50 9.11 -29.46
CA ASP A 2 -82.93 8.79 -28.14
C ASP A 2 -81.42 8.61 -28.29
N GLU A 3 -80.64 9.31 -27.47
CA GLU A 3 -79.18 9.40 -27.49
C GLU A 3 -78.60 8.46 -26.42
N THR A 4 -77.67 7.57 -26.79
CA THR A 4 -76.80 6.92 -25.78
C THR A 4 -75.34 6.85 -26.22
N HIS A 5 -74.56 7.53 -25.38
CA HIS A 5 -73.12 7.68 -25.30
C HIS A 5 -72.28 6.42 -25.55
N THR A 6 -71.31 6.52 -26.47
CA THR A 6 -70.18 5.58 -26.59
C THR A 6 -68.91 6.24 -26.04
N HIS A 7 -68.35 5.65 -24.99
CA HIS A 7 -67.09 6.07 -24.39
C HIS A 7 -65.91 5.72 -25.29
N ALA A 8 -65.09 6.72 -25.62
CA ALA A 8 -63.81 6.56 -26.30
C ALA A 8 -62.79 5.88 -25.36
N ALA A 9 -62.37 4.67 -25.70
CA ALA A 9 -61.23 4.01 -25.07
C ALA A 9 -59.93 4.55 -25.69
N ASN A 10 -59.17 5.27 -24.87
CA ASN A 10 -57.84 5.77 -25.20
C ASN A 10 -56.87 4.56 -25.29
N ALA A 11 -56.36 4.30 -26.49
CA ALA A 11 -55.34 3.30 -26.74
C ALA A 11 -53.97 3.82 -26.26
N HIS A 12 -53.57 3.43 -25.06
CA HIS A 12 -52.18 3.57 -24.61
C HIS A 12 -51.31 2.51 -25.30
N SER A 13 -50.52 2.95 -26.27
CA SER A 13 -49.47 2.16 -26.91
C SER A 13 -48.32 1.91 -25.94
N VAL A 14 -48.23 0.69 -25.43
CA VAL A 14 -47.06 0.20 -24.69
C VAL A 14 -45.95 -0.09 -25.70
N GLN A 15 -45.08 0.90 -25.93
CA GLN A 15 -43.83 0.68 -26.65
C GLN A 15 -42.86 -0.08 -25.74
N GLY A 16 -42.50 -1.29 -26.17
CA GLY A 16 -41.49 -2.12 -25.55
C GLY A 16 -40.11 -1.48 -25.65
N HIS A 17 -39.62 -0.92 -24.54
CA HIS A 17 -38.22 -0.56 -24.40
C HIS A 17 -37.40 -1.81 -24.10
N ALA A 18 -36.55 -2.15 -25.07
CA ALA A 18 -35.52 -3.16 -24.98
C ALA A 18 -34.68 -2.98 -23.71
N ALA A 19 -34.53 -4.08 -22.98
CA ALA A 19 -33.71 -4.22 -21.81
C ALA A 19 -32.23 -3.94 -22.15
N GLN A 20 -31.77 -2.72 -21.84
CA GLN A 20 -30.35 -2.44 -21.71
C GLN A 20 -29.91 -2.87 -20.30
N GLY A 21 -29.28 -4.04 -20.22
CA GLY A 21 -28.64 -4.52 -19.02
C GLY A 21 -27.54 -3.55 -18.58
N ARG A 22 -27.82 -2.76 -17.54
CA ARG A 22 -26.81 -1.98 -16.82
C ARG A 22 -25.94 -2.98 -16.05
N PRO A 23 -24.62 -3.09 -16.30
CA PRO A 23 -23.77 -3.81 -15.37
C PRO A 23 -23.81 -3.07 -14.04
N ALA A 24 -24.18 -3.81 -12.99
CA ALA A 24 -24.13 -3.38 -11.61
C ALA A 24 -22.72 -2.86 -11.30
N ARG A 25 -22.66 -1.58 -10.94
CA ARG A 25 -21.49 -0.91 -10.39
C ARG A 25 -21.24 -1.48 -9.00
N GLY A 26 -20.57 -2.63 -8.97
CA GLY A 26 -20.05 -3.24 -7.77
C GLY A 26 -18.63 -2.75 -7.52
N GLN A 27 -18.38 -2.40 -6.25
CA GLN A 27 -17.08 -2.19 -5.62
C GLN A 27 -16.42 -0.83 -5.87
N ASP A 28 -16.74 0.10 -4.98
CA ASP A 28 -15.82 1.13 -4.50
C ASP A 28 -14.61 0.43 -3.82
N ALA A 29 -13.76 -0.18 -4.63
CA ALA A 29 -12.41 -0.49 -4.25
C ALA A 29 -11.64 0.82 -4.40
N HIS A 30 -11.32 1.45 -3.27
CA HIS A 30 -10.28 2.47 -3.18
C HIS A 30 -8.97 1.86 -3.69
N THR A 31 -8.81 1.91 -5.00
CA THR A 31 -7.58 1.59 -5.69
C THR A 31 -6.65 2.76 -5.36
N HIS A 32 -5.73 2.52 -4.44
CA HIS A 32 -4.58 3.37 -4.22
C HIS A 32 -3.84 3.45 -5.56
N ALA A 33 -4.20 4.47 -6.33
CA ALA A 33 -3.61 4.75 -7.63
C ALA A 33 -2.13 4.98 -7.38
N ALA A 34 -1.35 4.01 -7.85
CA ALA A 34 0.10 4.01 -7.87
C ALA A 34 0.58 5.25 -8.63
N HIS A 35 0.85 6.32 -7.90
CA HIS A 35 1.45 7.53 -8.43
C HIS A 35 2.90 7.62 -7.94
N GLY A 36 3.83 7.54 -8.89
CA GLY A 36 5.22 7.97 -8.75
C GLY A 36 6.21 6.86 -8.36
N HIS A 37 7.02 6.42 -9.34
CA HIS A 37 8.14 5.50 -9.18
C HIS A 37 9.30 6.08 -8.33
N ALA A 38 9.06 6.45 -7.08
CA ALA A 38 10.06 6.96 -6.15
C ALA A 38 10.20 6.04 -4.93
N GLY A 39 10.87 4.90 -5.12
CA GLY A 39 11.41 4.11 -3.99
C GLY A 39 10.82 2.72 -3.78
N HIS A 40 10.86 1.86 -4.79
CA HIS A 40 10.55 0.42 -4.67
C HIS A 40 11.61 -0.38 -3.86
N ASP A 41 12.32 0.26 -2.91
CA ASP A 41 13.24 -0.45 -2.03
C ASP A 41 12.72 -0.43 -0.58
N PRO A 42 12.02 -1.49 -0.15
CA PRO A 42 11.59 -1.66 1.25
C PRO A 42 12.75 -1.51 2.24
N GLY A 43 13.98 -1.81 1.81
CA GLY A 43 15.18 -1.67 2.62
C GLY A 43 15.48 -0.22 3.00
N LEU A 44 15.16 0.75 2.13
CA LEU A 44 15.44 2.15 2.35
C LEU A 44 14.55 2.75 3.45
N PHE A 45 13.26 2.44 3.44
CA PHE A 45 12.33 2.90 4.48
C PHE A 45 12.61 2.22 5.82
N ARG A 46 12.90 0.92 5.82
CA ARG A 46 13.33 0.21 7.03
C ARG A 46 14.58 0.85 7.64
N ARG A 47 15.60 1.16 6.82
CA ARG A 47 16.84 1.81 7.29
C ARG A 47 16.57 3.21 7.84
N ARG A 48 15.75 4.02 7.17
CA ARG A 48 15.36 5.35 7.64
C ARG A 48 14.56 5.30 8.93
N PHE A 49 13.64 4.34 9.07
CA PHE A 49 12.87 4.12 10.30
C PHE A 49 13.80 3.83 11.48
N TRP A 50 14.71 2.85 11.36
CA TRP A 50 15.63 2.53 12.45
C TRP A 50 16.57 3.69 12.79
N LEU A 51 17.06 4.42 11.79
CA LEU A 51 17.89 5.60 12.03
C LEU A 51 17.10 6.72 12.73
N ALA A 52 15.87 6.98 12.28
CA ALA A 52 14.98 7.95 12.91
C ALA A 52 14.62 7.53 14.33
N LEU A 53 14.35 6.24 14.58
CA LEU A 53 14.06 5.70 15.90
C LEU A 53 15.20 5.98 16.89
N VAL A 54 16.44 5.68 16.49
CA VAL A 54 17.62 5.94 17.32
C VAL A 54 17.80 7.44 17.58
N LEU A 55 17.58 8.28 16.57
CA LEU A 55 17.68 9.75 16.72
C LEU A 55 16.55 10.35 17.56
N THR A 56 15.36 9.76 17.54
CA THR A 56 14.21 10.21 18.34
C THR A 56 14.42 9.96 19.83
N VAL A 57 15.16 8.92 20.23
CA VAL A 57 15.38 8.60 21.65
C VAL A 57 15.99 9.77 22.43
N PRO A 58 17.12 10.38 22.01
CA PRO A 58 17.64 11.58 22.65
C PRO A 58 16.66 12.76 22.68
N VAL A 59 15.84 12.94 21.63
CA VAL A 59 14.82 14.00 21.61
C VAL A 59 13.81 13.79 22.74
N LEU A 60 13.30 12.57 22.89
CA LEU A 60 12.31 12.24 23.93
C LEU A 60 12.89 12.43 25.34
N VAL A 61 14.09 11.91 25.58
CA VAL A 61 14.73 11.95 26.91
C VAL A 61 14.98 13.39 27.37
N PHE A 62 15.42 14.26 26.46
CA PHE A 62 15.81 15.64 26.79
C PHE A 62 14.71 16.69 26.54
N SER A 63 13.51 16.28 26.13
CA SER A 63 12.39 17.21 25.88
C SER A 63 11.71 17.67 27.17
N PRO A 64 11.58 18.99 27.41
CA PRO A 64 10.90 19.53 28.60
C PRO A 64 9.44 19.09 28.70
N GLY A 65 8.69 19.13 27.58
CA GLY A 65 7.27 18.76 27.57
C GLY A 65 7.03 17.32 28.00
N LEU A 66 7.89 16.39 27.56
CA LEU A 66 7.80 14.99 27.95
C LEU A 66 8.24 14.76 29.40
N GLN A 67 9.26 15.48 29.87
CA GLN A 67 9.72 15.42 31.26
C GLN A 67 8.64 15.89 32.25
N GLU A 68 7.89 16.93 31.91
CA GLU A 68 6.76 17.44 32.71
C GLU A 68 5.61 16.42 32.80
N ILE A 69 5.26 15.78 31.69
CA ILE A 69 4.19 14.78 31.64
C ILE A 69 4.57 13.51 32.42
N LEU A 70 5.81 13.04 32.29
CA LEU A 70 6.28 11.80 32.91
C LEU A 70 6.89 11.99 34.31
N GLY A 71 7.03 13.23 34.78
CA GLY A 71 7.70 13.54 36.05
C GLY A 71 9.19 13.16 36.06
N LEU A 72 9.85 13.13 34.90
CA LEU A 72 11.24 12.72 34.76
C LEU A 72 12.18 13.89 35.04
N ALA A 73 13.10 13.72 35.99
CA ALA A 73 14.14 14.69 36.27
C ALA A 73 15.46 14.24 35.64
N VAL A 74 15.74 14.70 34.41
CA VAL A 74 17.03 14.46 33.75
C VAL A 74 18.04 15.52 34.21
N PRO A 75 19.29 15.14 34.57
CA PRO A 75 20.33 16.09 34.94
C PRO A 75 20.52 17.16 33.86
N ARG A 76 20.35 18.44 34.25
CA ARG A 76 20.59 19.57 33.36
C ARG A 76 22.07 19.92 33.38
N PHE A 77 22.68 19.94 32.20
CA PHE A 77 24.06 20.36 32.00
C PHE A 77 24.12 21.43 30.89
N PRO A 78 25.20 22.23 30.80
CA PRO A 78 25.36 23.21 29.74
C PRO A 78 25.22 22.54 28.36
N GLY A 79 24.19 22.93 27.60
CA GLY A 79 23.88 22.33 26.29
C GLY A 79 22.74 21.30 26.28
N SER A 80 22.22 20.86 27.42
CA SER A 80 21.10 19.90 27.44
C SER A 80 19.82 20.44 26.77
N ARG A 81 19.64 21.77 26.77
CA ARG A 81 18.51 22.46 26.15
C ARG A 81 18.52 22.43 24.61
N SER A 82 19.69 22.28 23.99
CA SER A 82 19.80 22.24 22.53
C SER A 82 19.73 20.82 21.96
N ILE A 83 19.76 19.79 22.82
CA ILE A 83 19.69 18.38 22.39
C ILE A 83 18.40 18.10 21.60
N PRO A 84 17.19 18.46 22.08
CA PRO A 84 15.97 18.22 21.32
C PRO A 84 15.98 18.90 19.94
N ALA A 85 16.53 20.12 19.85
CA ALA A 85 16.64 20.86 18.60
C ALA A 85 17.61 20.18 17.62
N VAL A 86 18.82 19.84 18.07
CA VAL A 86 19.85 19.21 17.21
C VAL A 86 19.37 17.87 16.69
N PHE A 87 18.88 17.00 17.58
CA PHE A 87 18.39 15.68 17.18
C PHE A 87 17.06 15.76 16.44
N GLY A 88 16.18 16.71 16.78
CA GLY A 88 14.91 16.94 16.07
C GLY A 88 15.14 17.35 14.62
N VAL A 89 16.10 18.25 14.36
CA VAL A 89 16.53 18.59 12.99
C VAL A 89 17.13 17.37 12.29
N ALA A 90 17.94 16.56 12.98
CA ALA A 90 18.48 15.32 12.40
C ALA A 90 17.37 14.33 12.00
N VAL A 91 16.36 14.14 12.85
CA VAL A 91 15.16 13.32 12.55
C VAL A 91 14.41 13.87 11.34
N PHE A 92 14.22 15.20 11.26
CA PHE A 92 13.62 15.86 10.11
C PHE A 92 14.40 15.61 8.81
N LEU A 93 15.73 15.69 8.83
CA LEU A 93 16.56 15.45 7.66
C LEU A 93 16.53 13.99 7.21
N VAL A 94 16.55 13.05 8.16
CA VAL A 94 16.56 11.61 7.87
C VAL A 94 15.20 11.11 7.38
N GLY A 95 14.12 11.50 8.08
CA GLY A 95 12.77 10.99 7.84
C GLY A 95 11.84 12.00 7.18
N GLY A 96 11.83 13.24 7.67
CA GLY A 96 10.91 14.30 7.23
C GLY A 96 11.00 14.62 5.74
N LEU A 97 12.21 14.61 5.15
CA LEU A 97 12.42 14.89 3.73
C LEU A 97 11.67 13.94 2.78
N VAL A 98 11.32 12.73 3.22
CA VAL A 98 10.54 11.79 2.39
C VAL A 98 9.12 12.33 2.18
N PHE A 99 8.49 12.84 3.25
CA PHE A 99 7.15 13.42 3.18
C PHE A 99 7.12 14.73 2.40
N LEU A 100 8.13 15.58 2.58
CA LEU A 100 8.22 16.84 1.83
C LEU A 100 8.38 16.62 0.33
N ARG A 101 9.14 15.60 -0.09
CA ARG A 101 9.26 15.23 -1.50
C ARG A 101 7.92 14.73 -2.07
N GLY A 102 7.25 13.83 -1.36
CA GLY A 102 5.93 13.34 -1.78
C GLY A 102 4.88 14.45 -1.85
N ALA A 103 4.88 15.37 -0.88
CA ALA A 103 4.02 16.55 -0.88
C ALA A 103 4.30 17.47 -2.09
N ALA A 104 5.57 17.68 -2.44
CA ALA A 104 5.93 18.48 -3.60
C ALA A 104 5.39 17.86 -4.90
N ASP A 105 5.42 16.54 -5.02
CA ASP A 105 4.89 15.82 -6.18
C ASP A 105 3.35 15.86 -6.22
N GLU A 106 2.67 15.64 -5.09
CA GLU A 106 1.21 15.80 -4.96
C GLU A 106 0.75 17.22 -5.33
N LEU A 107 1.46 18.24 -4.85
CA LEU A 107 1.12 19.64 -5.08
C LEU A 107 1.34 20.04 -6.54
N ARG A 108 2.39 19.53 -7.18
CA ARG A 108 2.62 19.68 -8.64
C ARG A 108 1.50 19.01 -9.44
N ALA A 109 1.05 17.84 -9.01
CA ALA A 109 -0.07 17.13 -9.61
C ALA A 109 -1.44 17.77 -9.31
N ARG A 110 -1.49 18.80 -8.46
CA ARG A 110 -2.72 19.45 -7.97
C ARG A 110 -3.71 18.49 -7.31
N GLN A 111 -3.18 17.46 -6.66
CA GLN A 111 -3.96 16.44 -5.96
C GLN A 111 -3.40 16.30 -4.54
N PRO A 112 -3.75 17.22 -3.63
CA PRO A 112 -3.26 17.15 -2.25
C PRO A 112 -3.79 15.89 -1.56
N GLY A 113 -2.88 15.10 -0.99
CA GLY A 113 -3.19 13.83 -0.34
C GLY A 113 -2.55 13.72 1.04
N MET A 114 -2.24 12.47 1.41
CA MET A 114 -1.68 12.14 2.72
C MET A 114 -0.30 12.76 2.92
N MET A 115 0.55 12.80 1.87
CA MET A 115 1.91 13.33 1.99
C MET A 115 1.90 14.83 2.22
N THR A 116 1.01 15.56 1.55
CA THR A 116 0.84 17.02 1.72
C THR A 116 0.43 17.39 3.13
N LEU A 117 -0.56 16.70 3.72
CA LEU A 117 -1.02 16.97 5.09
C LEU A 117 0.07 16.72 6.13
N ILE A 118 0.76 15.58 6.02
CA ILE A 118 1.87 15.24 6.92
C ILE A 118 3.00 16.25 6.78
N SER A 119 3.37 16.60 5.54
CA SER A 119 4.41 17.59 5.27
C SER A 119 4.08 18.96 5.87
N LEU A 120 2.81 19.39 5.79
CA LEU A 120 2.38 20.65 6.40
C LEU A 120 2.59 20.62 7.92
N ALA A 121 2.14 19.56 8.59
CA ALA A 121 2.32 19.40 10.03
C ALA A 121 3.81 19.42 10.43
N ILE A 122 4.66 18.71 9.68
CA ILE A 122 6.12 18.68 9.89
C ILE A 122 6.73 20.08 9.75
N VAL A 123 6.39 20.81 8.68
CA VAL A 123 6.94 22.15 8.41
C VAL A 123 6.50 23.14 9.49
N VAL A 124 5.22 23.12 9.89
CA VAL A 124 4.69 23.99 10.95
C VAL A 124 5.37 23.69 12.28
N ALA A 125 5.45 22.41 12.68
CA ALA A 125 6.07 22.02 13.94
C ALA A 125 7.56 22.36 13.97
N LEU A 126 8.30 22.12 12.87
CA LEU A 126 9.71 22.50 12.76
C LEU A 126 9.90 24.01 12.83
N GLY A 127 9.13 24.78 12.05
CA GLY A 127 9.24 26.24 11.99
C GLY A 127 8.95 26.89 13.34
N TYR A 128 7.90 26.45 14.02
CA TYR A 128 7.56 26.95 15.35
C TYR A 128 8.61 26.56 16.40
N SER A 129 9.05 25.31 16.41
CA SER A 129 10.09 24.85 17.36
C SER A 129 11.41 25.58 17.17
N LEU A 130 11.80 25.85 15.92
CA LEU A 130 12.95 26.71 15.62
C LEU A 130 12.74 28.13 16.14
N ALA A 131 11.58 28.75 15.89
CA ALA A 131 11.29 30.09 16.37
C ALA A 131 11.41 30.20 17.90
N VAL A 132 10.85 29.23 18.64
CA VAL A 132 10.97 29.15 20.10
C VAL A 132 12.44 28.96 20.53
N THR A 133 13.17 28.08 19.84
CA THR A 133 14.60 27.86 20.09
C THR A 133 15.44 29.13 19.89
N PHE A 134 15.05 30.02 18.97
CA PHE A 134 15.73 31.29 18.70
C PHE A 134 15.23 32.48 19.54
N GLY A 135 14.31 32.27 20.49
CA GLY A 135 13.92 33.28 21.47
C GLY A 135 12.45 33.71 21.43
N LEU A 136 11.60 33.06 20.61
CA LEU A 136 10.16 33.26 20.68
C LEU A 136 9.62 32.64 21.99
N PRO A 137 8.81 33.35 22.80
CA PRO A 137 8.26 32.79 24.02
C PRO A 137 7.26 31.68 23.69
N GLY A 138 7.44 30.51 24.30
CA GLY A 138 6.57 29.35 24.09
C GLY A 138 7.23 28.05 24.53
N MET A 139 6.48 26.96 24.38
CA MET A 139 7.00 25.60 24.50
C MET A 139 7.33 25.09 23.10
N ASP A 140 8.49 24.48 22.89
CA ASP A 140 8.80 23.87 21.60
C ASP A 140 7.99 22.58 21.36
N PHE A 141 7.96 22.13 20.10
CA PHE A 141 7.31 20.90 19.69
C PHE A 141 8.32 19.87 19.15
N TRP A 142 9.54 19.83 19.71
CA TRP A 142 10.60 18.96 19.18
C TRP A 142 10.26 17.48 19.29
N TRP A 143 9.62 17.07 20.39
CA TRP A 143 9.26 15.66 20.61
C TRP A 143 8.01 15.25 19.83
N GLU A 144 7.04 16.14 19.63
CA GLU A 144 5.88 15.94 18.77
C GLU A 144 6.33 15.81 17.32
N LEU A 145 7.23 16.69 16.85
CA LEU A 145 7.82 16.61 15.52
C LEU A 145 8.52 15.25 15.31
N ALA A 146 9.37 14.84 16.25
CA ALA A 146 10.13 13.60 16.14
C ALA A 146 9.24 12.35 16.18
N THR A 147 8.21 12.33 17.03
CA THR A 147 7.25 11.22 17.11
C THR A 147 6.31 11.17 15.91
N LEU A 148 5.84 12.31 15.42
CA LEU A 148 5.06 12.42 14.19
C LEU A 148 5.82 11.80 13.01
N ILE A 149 7.07 12.23 12.80
CA ILE A 149 7.92 11.67 11.74
C ILE A 149 8.12 10.17 11.95
N LEU A 150 8.47 9.73 13.17
CA LEU A 150 8.74 8.33 13.48
C LEU A 150 7.53 7.42 13.18
N VAL A 151 6.35 7.79 13.67
CA VAL A 151 5.12 7.00 13.49
C VAL A 151 4.69 7.00 12.02
N MET A 152 4.83 8.12 11.30
CA MET A 152 4.51 8.18 9.87
C MET A 152 5.47 7.32 9.03
N LEU A 153 6.77 7.28 9.38
CA LEU A 153 7.72 6.35 8.73
C LEU A 153 7.35 4.89 9.00
N LEU A 154 6.95 4.59 10.23
CA LEU A 154 6.50 3.24 10.61
C LEU A 154 5.27 2.83 9.80
N GLY A 155 4.27 3.72 9.69
CA GLY A 155 3.05 3.48 8.92
C GLY A 155 3.35 3.17 7.45
N HIS A 156 4.15 4.02 6.80
CA HIS A 156 4.55 3.79 5.41
C HIS A 156 5.34 2.49 5.23
N TRP A 157 6.23 2.16 6.17
CA TRP A 157 6.95 0.90 6.13
C TRP A 157 6.02 -0.31 6.24
N ILE A 158 5.04 -0.28 7.16
CA ILE A 158 4.05 -1.36 7.32
C ILE A 158 3.17 -1.47 6.08
N GLU A 159 2.73 -0.35 5.51
CA GLU A 159 1.92 -0.31 4.29
C GLU A 159 2.63 -1.02 3.13
N MET A 160 3.89 -0.66 2.85
CA MET A 160 4.68 -1.29 1.80
C MET A 160 4.98 -2.77 2.10
N ALA A 161 5.25 -3.12 3.37
CA ALA A 161 5.50 -4.50 3.76
C ALA A 161 4.28 -5.40 3.58
N ALA A 162 3.08 -4.90 3.90
CA ALA A 162 1.83 -5.62 3.72
C ALA A 162 1.50 -5.86 2.23
N VAL A 163 1.68 -4.82 1.39
CA VAL A 163 1.41 -4.91 -0.05
C VAL A 163 2.38 -5.86 -0.76
N SER A 164 3.69 -5.74 -0.49
CA SER A 164 4.71 -6.60 -1.11
C SER A 164 4.52 -8.08 -0.77
N GLY A 165 4.18 -8.40 0.49
CA GLY A 165 3.90 -9.79 0.89
C GLY A 165 2.72 -10.43 0.15
N ALA A 166 1.66 -9.65 -0.14
CA ALA A 166 0.51 -10.13 -0.89
C ALA A 166 0.86 -10.42 -2.36
N GLN A 167 1.66 -9.55 -3.00
CA GLN A 167 2.10 -9.73 -4.38
C GLN A 167 3.02 -10.95 -4.55
N ASP A 168 3.92 -11.19 -3.60
CA ASP A 168 4.81 -12.36 -3.62
C ASP A 168 4.03 -13.68 -3.57
N ALA A 169 2.96 -13.74 -2.75
CA ALA A 169 2.10 -14.92 -2.66
C ALA A 169 1.36 -15.17 -3.98
N LEU A 170 0.85 -14.12 -4.64
CA LEU A 170 0.23 -14.22 -5.95
C LEU A 170 1.23 -14.66 -7.03
N GLY A 171 2.47 -14.17 -7.01
CA GLY A 171 3.53 -14.62 -7.91
C GLY A 171 3.86 -16.12 -7.73
N ARG A 172 3.87 -16.60 -6.48
CA ARG A 172 4.05 -18.03 -6.18
C ARG A 172 2.87 -18.88 -6.60
N LEU A 173 1.65 -18.36 -6.58
CA LEU A 173 0.49 -19.04 -7.15
C LEU A 173 0.57 -19.07 -8.68
N ALA A 174 0.97 -17.97 -9.32
CA ALA A 174 1.13 -17.90 -10.77
C ALA A 174 2.16 -18.91 -11.32
N THR A 175 3.27 -19.11 -10.61
CA THR A 175 4.29 -20.11 -10.97
C THR A 175 3.85 -21.56 -10.81
N LEU A 176 2.72 -21.82 -10.12
CA LEU A 176 2.10 -23.14 -10.04
C LEU A 176 1.12 -23.41 -11.19
N LEU A 177 0.76 -22.40 -12.00
CA LEU A 177 -0.03 -22.65 -13.20
C LEU A 177 0.88 -23.23 -14.30
N PRO A 178 0.54 -24.39 -14.88
CA PRO A 178 1.31 -24.96 -15.97
C PRO A 178 1.15 -24.11 -17.24
N ASP A 179 2.27 -23.77 -17.88
CA ASP A 179 2.28 -22.99 -19.13
C ASP A 179 1.77 -23.78 -20.35
N THR A 180 1.78 -25.12 -20.25
CA THR A 180 1.45 -26.05 -21.33
C THR A 180 0.42 -27.09 -20.88
N ALA A 181 -0.49 -27.45 -21.78
CA ALA A 181 -1.47 -28.51 -21.60
C ALA A 181 -1.37 -29.53 -22.75
N GLU A 182 -1.71 -30.79 -22.47
CA GLU A 182 -1.80 -31.85 -23.49
C GLU A 182 -3.21 -31.89 -24.06
N ARG A 183 -3.40 -31.37 -25.28
CA ARG A 183 -4.67 -31.49 -26.02
C ARG A 183 -4.69 -32.80 -26.80
N LEU A 184 -5.79 -33.53 -26.74
CA LEU A 184 -6.01 -34.74 -27.54
C LEU A 184 -6.48 -34.33 -28.93
N ALA A 185 -5.70 -34.64 -29.97
CA ALA A 185 -6.01 -34.29 -31.36
C ALA A 185 -6.36 -35.53 -32.19
N GLY A 186 -7.34 -35.37 -33.08
CA GLY A 186 -7.77 -36.42 -34.02
C GLY A 186 -8.66 -37.51 -33.40
N PRO A 187 -9.21 -38.41 -34.24
CA PRO A 187 -10.16 -39.46 -33.81
C PRO A 187 -9.55 -40.54 -32.90
N GLN A 188 -8.22 -40.64 -32.84
CA GLN A 188 -7.50 -41.60 -31.99
C GLN A 188 -7.07 -41.02 -30.64
N GLY A 189 -7.22 -39.70 -30.42
CA GLY A 189 -6.92 -39.06 -29.15
C GLY A 189 -5.43 -38.99 -28.80
N GLU A 190 -4.56 -38.73 -29.77
CA GLU A 190 -3.12 -38.57 -29.52
C GLU A 190 -2.84 -37.25 -28.77
N PRO A 191 -2.06 -37.26 -27.66
CA PRO A 191 -1.77 -36.08 -26.88
C PRO A 191 -0.72 -35.19 -27.57
N VAL A 192 -1.07 -33.92 -27.76
CA VAL A 192 -0.20 -32.87 -28.31
C VAL A 192 -0.04 -31.77 -27.27
N ALA A 193 1.19 -31.47 -26.88
CA ALA A 193 1.49 -30.36 -25.98
C ALA A 193 1.24 -29.03 -26.69
N VAL A 194 0.35 -28.20 -26.13
CA VAL A 194 0.03 -26.86 -26.62
C VAL A 194 0.08 -25.86 -25.47
N PRO A 195 0.47 -24.59 -25.72
CA PRO A 195 0.35 -23.54 -24.72
C PRO A 195 -1.10 -23.42 -24.24
N VAL A 196 -1.32 -23.23 -22.94
CA VAL A 196 -2.69 -23.12 -22.38
C VAL A 196 -3.48 -21.99 -23.06
N ALA A 197 -2.81 -20.91 -23.48
CA ALA A 197 -3.39 -19.78 -24.20
C ALA A 197 -3.96 -20.15 -25.59
N GLN A 198 -3.61 -21.30 -26.16
CA GLN A 198 -4.07 -21.76 -27.48
C GLN A 198 -5.23 -22.76 -27.40
N LEU A 199 -5.67 -23.14 -26.20
CA LEU A 199 -6.82 -24.00 -26.00
C LEU A 199 -8.13 -23.26 -26.31
N ARG A 200 -9.06 -23.96 -26.96
CA ARG A 200 -10.39 -23.44 -27.28
C ARG A 200 -11.47 -24.20 -26.53
N VAL A 201 -12.63 -23.55 -26.35
CA VAL A 201 -13.82 -24.19 -25.77
C VAL A 201 -14.24 -25.35 -26.67
N GLY A 202 -14.26 -26.56 -26.11
CA GLY A 202 -14.52 -27.81 -26.84
C GLY A 202 -13.30 -28.71 -27.04
N ASP A 203 -12.09 -28.23 -26.75
CA ASP A 203 -10.87 -29.06 -26.81
C ASP A 203 -10.86 -30.10 -25.67
N LEU A 204 -10.54 -31.36 -26.00
CA LEU A 204 -10.32 -32.42 -25.01
C LEU A 204 -8.89 -32.36 -24.51
N VAL A 205 -8.71 -32.16 -23.21
CA VAL A 205 -7.40 -32.02 -22.56
C VAL A 205 -7.16 -33.18 -21.61
N ARG A 206 -5.95 -33.75 -21.65
CA ARG A 206 -5.58 -34.85 -20.77
C ARG A 206 -5.17 -34.33 -19.39
N ALA A 207 -6.05 -34.50 -18.42
CA ALA A 207 -5.70 -34.27 -17.01
C ALA A 207 -4.99 -35.51 -16.44
N ARG A 208 -3.67 -35.41 -16.22
CA ARG A 208 -2.93 -36.43 -15.47
C ARG A 208 -3.19 -36.25 -13.98
N ALA A 209 -3.64 -37.32 -13.31
CA ALA A 209 -3.83 -37.30 -11.86
C ALA A 209 -2.47 -37.16 -11.16
N CYS A 210 -2.15 -35.98 -10.64
CA CYS A 210 -0.96 -35.78 -9.83
C CYS A 210 -1.19 -36.37 -8.43
N ARG A 211 -0.73 -37.60 -8.22
CA ARG A 211 -0.69 -38.21 -6.88
C ARG A 211 0.49 -37.63 -6.12
N ARG A 212 0.23 -36.88 -5.04
CA ARG A 212 1.26 -36.40 -4.10
C ARG A 212 1.94 -37.61 -3.46
N THR A 213 3.00 -38.10 -4.07
CA THR A 213 3.87 -39.12 -3.46
C THR A 213 4.79 -38.40 -2.49
N GLY A 214 4.44 -38.42 -1.20
CA GLY A 214 5.40 -38.09 -0.15
C GLY A 214 6.57 -39.08 -0.25
N ARG A 215 7.76 -38.61 -0.61
CA ARG A 215 8.96 -39.46 -0.66
C ARG A 215 9.73 -39.32 0.65
N SER A 216 9.83 -40.44 1.37
CA SER A 216 10.87 -40.65 2.39
C SER A 216 12.24 -40.69 1.72
N TRP A 217 13.21 -40.00 2.31
CA TRP A 217 14.58 -39.85 1.78
C TRP A 217 15.38 -41.15 1.99
N ARG A 218 15.73 -41.86 0.91
CA ARG A 218 16.81 -42.85 0.91
C ARG A 218 17.62 -42.71 -0.38
N GLY A 219 18.87 -42.27 -0.22
CA GLY A 219 19.98 -42.58 -1.13
C GLY A 219 20.00 -41.90 -2.50
N GLY A 220 20.63 -40.73 -2.56
CA GLY A 220 21.73 -40.45 -3.49
C GLY A 220 21.56 -40.56 -5.02
N ALA A 221 20.36 -40.70 -5.57
CA ALA A 221 20.16 -40.72 -7.03
C ALA A 221 19.78 -39.33 -7.60
N PRO A 222 20.30 -38.94 -8.78
CA PRO A 222 20.00 -37.65 -9.40
C PRO A 222 18.52 -37.55 -9.82
N TRP A 223 18.00 -36.33 -9.67
CA TRP A 223 16.60 -35.97 -9.86
C TRP A 223 16.18 -36.11 -11.32
N THR A 224 15.40 -37.15 -11.62
CA THR A 224 14.52 -37.14 -12.81
C THR A 224 13.09 -37.13 -12.33
N SER A 225 12.51 -35.93 -12.13
CA SER A 225 11.07 -35.79 -12.00
C SER A 225 10.47 -35.98 -13.40
N ARG A 226 10.11 -37.22 -13.74
CA ARG A 226 9.11 -37.46 -14.78
C ARG A 226 7.74 -37.12 -14.19
N CYS A 227 7.13 -36.07 -14.72
CA CYS A 227 5.68 -35.97 -14.79
C CYS A 227 5.21 -36.89 -15.92
#